data_AF-A0AAU4I1U0-F1
#
_entry.id   AF-A0AAU4I1U0-F1
#
_cell.length_a   1.000
_cell.length_b   1.000
_cell.length_c   1.000
_cell.angle_alpha   90.00
_cell.angle_beta   90.00
_cell.angle_gamma   90.00
#
_symmetry.space_group_name_H-M   'P 1'
#
loop_
_entity.id
_entity.type
_entity.pdbx_description
1 polymer ?
#
loop_
_entity_poly.entity_id
_entity_poly.type
_entity_poly.pdbx_seq_one_letter_code
_entity_poly.pdbx_strand_id
1 'polypeptide(L)'
;MLTPLAYGLAILLNAMIIFIGVRFLVVPRPAAAAYGVPAKEGGDAAYLSIKGVRDLTYGILGFALLAFASAQTAGWFMLIVAIAPLGDTLIVLRNGGTRAVAFGIHFATAVVMLVNAALLFAV
;
A
#
# COMPACT_ATOMS: atom_id res chain seq x y z
N MET A 1 -7.77 -17.39 -18.44
CA MET A 1 -6.61 -16.67 -19.02
C MET A 1 -6.13 -15.50 -18.16
N LEU A 2 -6.95 -14.97 -17.23
CA LEU A 2 -6.58 -13.82 -16.37
C LEU A 2 -5.74 -14.19 -15.13
N THR A 3 -5.66 -15.47 -14.77
CA THR A 3 -5.03 -15.95 -13.52
C THR A 3 -3.58 -15.49 -13.33
N PRO A 4 -2.66 -15.60 -14.32
CA PRO A 4 -1.28 -15.13 -14.14
C PRO A 4 -1.20 -13.62 -13.92
N LEU A 5 -2.07 -12.84 -14.56
CA LEU A 5 -2.13 -11.40 -14.39
C LEU A 5 -2.66 -11.02 -13.00
N ALA A 6 -3.73 -11.68 -12.53
CA ALA A 6 -4.32 -11.43 -11.22
C ALA A 6 -3.32 -11.71 -10.09
N TYR A 7 -2.69 -12.89 -10.09
CA TYR A 7 -1.71 -13.26 -9.07
C TYR A 7 -0.39 -12.49 -9.22
N GLY A 8 0.09 -12.27 -10.44
CA GLY A 8 1.32 -11.51 -10.68
C GLY A 8 1.23 -10.07 -10.18
N LEU A 9 0.10 -9.41 -10.44
CA LEU A 9 -0.15 -8.06 -9.93
C LEU A 9 -0.31 -8.06 -8.40
N ALA A 10 -0.98 -9.05 -7.82
CA ALA A 10 -1.12 -9.18 -6.38
C ALA A 10 0.23 -9.37 -5.68
N ILE A 11 1.12 -10.21 -6.23
CA ILE A 11 2.49 -10.41 -5.74
C ILE A 11 3.26 -9.09 -5.78
N LEU A 12 3.19 -8.36 -6.89
CA LEU A 12 3.88 -7.09 -7.04
C LEU A 12 3.39 -6.05 -6.01
N LEU A 13 2.08 -5.91 -5.83
CA LEU A 13 1.49 -4.99 -4.86
C LEU A 13 1.92 -5.32 -3.42
N ASN A 14 1.90 -6.60 -3.04
CA ASN A 14 2.35 -7.04 -1.72
C ASN A 14 3.85 -6.81 -1.50
N ALA A 15 4.69 -7.06 -2.51
CA ALA A 15 6.12 -6.75 -2.44
C ALA A 15 6.37 -5.25 -2.27
N MET A 16 5.63 -4.40 -2.99
CA MET A 16 5.76 -2.95 -2.91
C MET A 16 5.37 -2.40 -1.54
N ILE A 17 4.28 -2.90 -0.92
CA ILE A 17 3.89 -2.42 0.41
C ILE A 17 4.86 -2.91 1.50
N ILE A 18 5.46 -4.10 1.36
CA ILE A 18 6.58 -4.54 2.21
C ILE A 18 7.76 -3.57 2.08
N PHE A 19 8.15 -3.24 0.85
CA PHE A 19 9.24 -2.30 0.58
C PHE A 19 8.98 -0.94 1.24
N ILE A 20 7.76 -0.41 1.13
CA ILE A 20 7.36 0.84 1.79
C ILE A 20 7.45 0.71 3.32
N GLY A 21 6.89 -0.36 3.89
CA GLY A 21 6.93 -0.62 5.33
C GLY A 21 8.36 -0.66 5.88
N VAL A 22 9.24 -1.42 5.21
CA VAL A 22 10.67 -1.49 5.54
C VAL A 22 11.34 -0.11 5.45
N ARG A 23 11.04 0.69 4.43
CA ARG A 23 11.61 2.05 4.32
C ARG A 23 11.19 2.95 5.48
N PHE A 24 9.95 2.84 5.97
CA PHE A 24 9.51 3.59 7.15
C PHE A 24 10.20 3.13 8.45
N LEU A 25 10.75 1.91 8.49
CA LEU A 25 11.52 1.41 9.64
C LEU A 25 13.02 1.76 9.55
N VAL A 26 13.60 1.70 8.35
CA VAL A 26 15.06 1.83 8.16
C VAL A 26 15.48 3.25 7.80
N VAL A 27 14.68 3.94 6.99
CA VAL A 27 14.96 5.32 6.50
C VAL A 27 13.70 6.22 6.62
N PRO A 28 13.16 6.41 7.84
CA PRO A 28 11.82 6.99 8.06
C PRO A 28 11.65 8.40 7.50
N ARG A 29 12.64 9.29 7.63
CA ARG A 29 12.53 10.68 7.18
C ARG A 29 12.45 10.78 5.64
N PRO A 30 13.38 10.17 4.86
CA PRO A 30 13.21 10.06 3.41
C PRO A 30 11.92 9.35 2.98
N ALA A 31 11.47 8.35 3.73
CA ALA A 31 10.21 7.64 3.42
C ALA A 31 8.99 8.57 3.59
N ALA A 32 8.92 9.32 4.69
CA ALA A 32 7.86 10.30 4.95
C ALA A 32 7.84 11.43 3.90
N ALA A 33 9.03 11.93 3.50
CA ALA A 33 9.14 12.91 2.42
C ALA A 33 8.59 12.36 1.09
N ALA A 34 8.95 11.12 0.73
CA ALA A 34 8.45 10.46 -0.48
C ALA A 34 6.95 10.13 -0.42
N TYR A 35 6.42 9.86 0.77
CA TYR A 35 4.98 9.69 1.01
C TYR A 35 4.19 10.98 0.73
N GLY A 36 4.85 12.15 0.78
CA GLY A 36 4.22 13.44 0.53
C GLY A 36 3.82 14.21 1.78
N VAL A 37 4.17 13.69 2.97
CA VAL A 37 4.01 14.38 4.25
C VAL A 37 5.34 14.27 5.01
N PRO A 38 6.29 15.19 4.77
CA PRO A 38 7.60 15.16 5.41
C PRO A 38 7.47 15.19 6.94
N ALA A 39 8.24 14.34 7.62
CA ALA A 39 8.31 14.38 9.07
C ALA A 39 8.99 15.68 9.52
N LYS A 40 8.46 16.30 10.57
CA LYS A 40 9.07 17.48 11.19
C LYS A 40 10.44 17.12 11.79
N GLU A 41 11.32 18.11 11.89
CA GLU A 41 12.55 17.94 12.68
C GLU A 41 12.19 17.65 14.14
N GLY A 42 12.84 16.64 14.73
CA GLY A 42 12.46 16.11 16.05
C GLY A 42 11.07 15.45 16.11
N GLY A 43 10.44 15.21 14.95
CA GLY A 43 9.12 14.60 14.84
C GLY A 43 9.07 13.16 15.37
N ASP A 44 7.85 12.71 15.64
CA ASP A 44 7.60 11.49 16.39
C ASP A 44 7.97 10.21 15.61
N ALA A 45 9.18 9.72 15.86
CA ALA A 45 9.73 8.50 15.25
C ALA A 45 8.90 7.25 15.56
N ALA A 46 8.14 7.25 16.66
CA ALA A 46 7.28 6.13 17.00
C ALA A 46 6.13 6.00 16.00
N TYR A 47 5.48 7.11 15.61
CA TYR A 47 4.40 7.06 14.60
C TYR A 47 4.90 6.63 13.22
N LEU A 48 6.10 7.04 12.82
CA LEU A 48 6.71 6.57 11.57
C LEU A 48 6.99 5.07 11.62
N SER A 49 7.44 4.56 12.77
CA SER A 49 7.66 3.14 12.98
C SER A 49 6.34 2.36 12.98
N ILE A 50 5.28 2.87 13.63
CA ILE A 50 3.93 2.29 13.61
C ILE A 50 3.42 2.18 12.16
N LYS A 51 3.60 3.21 11.34
CA LYS A 51 3.27 3.14 9.91
C LYS A 51 4.07 2.04 9.21
N GLY A 52 5.38 2.00 9.42
CA GLY A 52 6.25 0.98 8.83
C GLY A 52 5.82 -0.45 9.17
N VAL A 53 5.52 -0.72 10.44
CA VAL A 53 5.03 -2.04 10.89
C VAL A 53 3.69 -2.40 10.26
N ARG A 54 2.76 -1.44 10.16
CA ARG A 54 1.43 -1.68 9.57
C ARG A 54 1.53 -2.04 8.08
N ASP A 55 2.26 -1.23 7.31
CA ASP A 55 2.44 -1.45 5.88
C ASP A 55 3.15 -2.80 5.61
N LEU A 56 4.21 -3.10 6.39
CA LEU A 56 4.91 -4.38 6.33
C LEU A 56 3.97 -5.57 6.63
N THR A 57 3.14 -5.44 7.66
CA THR A 57 2.20 -6.50 8.06
C THR A 57 1.17 -6.78 6.97
N TYR A 58 0.65 -5.76 6.30
CA TYR A 58 -0.30 -5.96 5.19
C TYR A 58 0.33 -6.76 4.05
N GLY A 59 1.56 -6.44 3.65
CA GLY A 59 2.21 -7.18 2.57
C GLY A 59 2.54 -8.63 2.94
N ILE A 60 2.96 -8.89 4.18
CA ILE A 60 3.18 -10.26 4.68
C ILE A 60 1.88 -11.05 4.71
N LEU A 61 0.80 -10.45 5.24
CA LEU A 61 -0.53 -11.07 5.25
C LEU A 61 -1.01 -11.37 3.83
N GLY A 62 -0.83 -10.43 2.89
CA GLY A 62 -1.21 -10.65 1.50
C GLY A 62 -0.46 -11.81 0.86
N PHE A 63 0.85 -11.96 1.10
CA PHE A 63 1.58 -13.16 0.65
C PHE A 63 1.07 -14.45 1.27
N ALA A 64 0.77 -14.44 2.58
CA ALA A 64 0.17 -15.61 3.24
C ALA A 64 -1.19 -15.97 2.62
N LEU A 65 -2.03 -14.98 2.32
CA LEU A 65 -3.32 -15.22 1.67
C LEU A 65 -3.15 -15.76 0.24
N LEU A 66 -2.19 -15.26 -0.53
CA LEU A 66 -1.91 -15.80 -1.87
C LEU A 66 -1.40 -17.24 -1.83
N ALA A 67 -0.67 -17.63 -0.79
CA ALA A 67 -0.10 -18.97 -0.63
C ALA A 67 -1.09 -19.99 -0.06
N PHE A 68 -1.99 -19.57 0.82
CA PHE A 68 -2.77 -20.48 1.66
C PHE A 68 -4.30 -20.28 1.55
N ALA A 69 -4.79 -19.27 0.83
CA ALA A 69 -6.21 -18.98 0.70
C ALA A 69 -6.68 -18.95 -0.77
N SER A 70 -7.99 -18.77 -0.98
CA SER A 70 -8.57 -18.68 -2.32
C SER A 70 -8.36 -17.31 -2.97
N ALA A 71 -8.46 -17.25 -4.31
CA ALA A 71 -8.44 -15.99 -5.06
C ALA A 71 -9.51 -15.00 -4.56
N GLN A 72 -10.70 -15.49 -4.20
CA GLN A 72 -11.77 -14.66 -3.64
C GLN A 72 -11.37 -14.03 -2.30
N THR A 73 -10.72 -14.77 -1.40
CA THR A 73 -10.23 -14.23 -0.14
C THR A 73 -9.15 -13.17 -0.37
N ALA A 74 -8.22 -13.42 -1.29
CA ALA A 74 -7.21 -12.43 -1.68
C ALA A 74 -7.83 -11.18 -2.34
N GLY A 75 -8.88 -11.35 -3.14
CA GLY A 75 -9.64 -10.25 -3.75
C GLY A 75 -10.29 -9.34 -2.70
N TRP A 76 -10.93 -9.92 -1.68
CA TRP A 76 -11.47 -9.16 -0.55
C TRP A 76 -10.40 -8.42 0.23
N PHE A 77 -9.25 -9.05 0.46
CA PHE A 77 -8.10 -8.39 1.08
C PHE A 77 -7.66 -7.17 0.27
N MET A 78 -7.47 -7.30 -1.04
CA MET A 78 -7.08 -6.18 -1.90
C MET A 78 -8.12 -5.05 -1.89
N LEU A 79 -9.41 -5.38 -1.97
CA LEU A 79 -10.49 -4.41 -1.91
C LEU A 79 -10.51 -3.62 -0.60
N ILE A 80 -10.34 -4.29 0.53
CA ILE A 80 -10.33 -3.66 1.86
C ILE A 80 -9.07 -2.81 2.03
N VAL A 81 -7.90 -3.33 1.67
CA VAL A 81 -6.62 -2.60 1.84
C VAL A 81 -6.54 -1.39 0.91
N ALA A 82 -7.24 -1.39 -0.24
CA ALA A 82 -7.33 -0.22 -1.12
C ALA A 82 -7.90 1.04 -0.42
N ILE A 83 -8.60 0.89 0.71
CA ILE A 83 -9.04 2.03 1.55
C ILE A 83 -7.82 2.81 2.08
N ALA A 84 -6.70 2.15 2.38
CA ALA A 84 -5.50 2.81 2.87
C ALA A 84 -4.93 3.84 1.88
N PRO A 85 -4.57 3.49 0.62
CA PRO A 85 -4.08 4.48 -0.34
C PRO A 85 -5.14 5.53 -0.74
N LEU A 86 -6.44 5.23 -0.65
CA LEU A 86 -7.49 6.27 -0.77
C LEU A 86 -7.41 7.27 0.38
N GLY A 87 -7.25 6.78 1.61
CA GLY A 87 -7.00 7.60 2.80
C GLY A 87 -5.72 8.41 2.66
N ASP A 88 -4.63 7.79 2.19
CA ASP A 88 -3.33 8.43 2.00
C ASP A 88 -3.40 9.56 0.97
N THR A 89 -4.18 9.38 -0.10
CA THR A 89 -4.49 10.45 -1.07
C THR A 89 -5.05 11.68 -0.35
N LEU A 90 -6.04 11.50 0.51
CA LEU A 90 -6.65 12.59 1.26
C LEU A 90 -5.70 13.18 2.30
N ILE A 91 -4.91 12.35 2.98
CA ILE A 91 -3.91 12.77 3.96
C ILE A 91 -2.89 13.69 3.30
N VAL A 92 -2.33 13.31 2.15
CA VAL A 92 -1.35 14.13 1.42
C VAL A 92 -1.96 15.47 1.02
N LEU A 93 -3.16 15.47 0.43
CA LEU A 93 -3.83 16.71 0.01
C LEU A 93 -4.13 17.65 1.18
N ARG A 94 -4.50 17.11 2.35
CA ARG A 94 -4.84 17.90 3.54
C ARG A 94 -3.63 18.42 4.30
N ASN A 95 -2.44 17.83 4.10
CA ASN A 95 -1.23 18.17 4.84
C ASN A 95 -0.16 18.86 3.97
N GLY A 96 -0.58 19.53 2.90
CA GLY A 96 0.29 20.36 2.06
C GLY A 96 1.18 19.59 1.08
N GLY A 97 0.93 18.28 0.90
CA GLY A 97 1.62 17.50 -0.12
C GLY A 97 1.14 17.84 -1.53
N THR A 98 1.96 17.52 -2.53
CA THR A 98 1.65 17.88 -3.92
C THR A 98 0.54 17.02 -4.50
N ARG A 99 -0.27 17.60 -5.41
CA ARG A 99 -1.29 16.85 -6.16
C ARG A 99 -0.68 15.72 -6.99
N ALA A 100 0.54 15.91 -7.50
CA ALA A 100 1.27 14.89 -8.24
C ALA A 100 1.53 13.64 -7.38
N VAL A 101 1.96 13.81 -6.13
CA VAL A 101 2.14 12.68 -5.19
C VAL A 101 0.80 12.08 -4.79
N ALA A 102 -0.18 12.91 -4.42
CA ALA A 102 -1.49 12.43 -4.01
C ALA A 102 -2.18 11.57 -5.09
N PHE A 103 -2.27 12.07 -6.31
CA PHE A 103 -2.98 11.37 -7.38
C PHE A 103 -2.10 10.35 -8.12
N GLY A 104 -0.82 10.69 -8.36
CA GLY A 104 0.09 9.85 -9.14
C GLY A 104 0.67 8.67 -8.37
N ILE A 105 0.74 8.74 -7.04
CA ILE A 105 1.22 7.62 -6.20
C ILE A 105 0.03 6.98 -5.49
N HIS A 106 -0.64 7.70 -4.60
CA HIS A 106 -1.64 7.09 -3.70
C HIS A 106 -2.92 6.70 -4.43
N PHE A 107 -3.58 7.65 -5.11
CA PHE A 107 -4.83 7.35 -5.81
C PHE A 107 -4.63 6.34 -6.94
N ALA A 108 -3.55 6.48 -7.72
CA ALA A 108 -3.19 5.52 -8.74
C ALA A 108 -2.99 4.10 -8.16
N THR A 109 -2.29 3.98 -7.02
CA THR A 109 -2.12 2.69 -6.33
C THR A 109 -3.48 2.13 -5.91
N ALA A 110 -4.37 2.94 -5.33
CA ALA A 110 -5.71 2.50 -4.98
C ALA A 110 -6.49 1.95 -6.19
N VAL A 111 -6.46 2.66 -7.33
CA VAL A 111 -7.10 2.19 -8.57
C VAL A 111 -6.51 0.86 -9.03
N VAL A 112 -5.18 0.71 -9.02
CA VAL A 112 -4.52 -0.55 -9.38
C VAL A 112 -4.90 -1.70 -8.43
N MET A 113 -5.04 -1.42 -7.14
CA MET A 113 -5.52 -2.42 -6.17
C MET A 113 -6.97 -2.83 -6.42
N LEU A 114 -7.85 -1.88 -6.76
CA LEU A 114 -9.24 -2.18 -7.10
C LEU A 114 -9.34 -3.01 -8.39
N VAL A 115 -8.52 -2.70 -9.40
CA VAL A 115 -8.39 -3.52 -10.61
C VAL A 115 -7.89 -4.92 -10.24
N ASN A 116 -6.88 -5.04 -9.37
CA ASN A 116 -6.39 -6.34 -8.93
C ASN A 116 -7.45 -7.16 -8.19
N ALA A 117 -8.23 -6.52 -7.30
CA ALA A 117 -9.35 -7.17 -6.63
C ALA A 117 -10.38 -7.70 -7.64
N ALA A 118 -10.76 -6.89 -8.63
CA ALA A 118 -11.69 -7.32 -9.69
C ALA A 118 -11.12 -8.49 -10.50
N LEU A 119 -9.83 -8.47 -10.82
CA LEU A 119 -9.17 -9.59 -11.50
C LEU A 119 -9.17 -10.86 -10.65
N LEU A 120 -8.91 -10.76 -9.34
CA LEU A 120 -8.92 -11.89 -8.41
C LEU A 120 -10.32 -12.48 -8.21
N PHE A 121 -11.37 -11.66 -8.25
CA PHE A 121 -12.76 -12.14 -8.24
C PHE A 121 -13.18 -12.81 -9.56
N ALA A 122 -12.46 -12.58 -10.65
CA ALA A 122 -12.71 -13.16 -11.97
C ALA A 122 -11.84 -14.40 -12.27
N VAL A 123 -11.03 -14.86 -11.30
CA VAL A 123 -10.28 -16.14 -11.35
C VAL A 123 -11.22 -17.28 -10.98
#